data_AF-A0A9P5PRR5-F1
#
_entry.id   AF-A0A9P5PRR5-F1
#
_cell.length_a   1.000
_cell.length_b   1.000
_cell.length_c   1.000
_cell.angle_alpha   90.00
_cell.angle_beta   90.00
_cell.angle_gamma   90.00
#
_symmetry.space_group_name_H-M   'P 1'
#
loop_
_entity.id
_entity.type
_entity.pdbx_description
1 polymer ?
#
loop_
_entity_poly.entity_id
_entity_poly.type
_entity_poly.pdbx_seq_one_letter_code
_entity_poly.pdbx_strand_id
1 'polypeptide(L)'
;MTSPLSSASAASKMAARRDPDLEPDEQWKENLKAQIQLNLASMVKDAETQYKDNLEKNPADGDRLKMELAAAIDTIKKLATEEFKSQLERERSQRRWATGQELPPELAEDMKKEQQAIWDQIHSGKNSATSPTDDALATSPSDLRNSTSVQSSGHIART
;
A
#
# COMPACT_ATOMS: atom_id res chain seq x y z
N MET A 1 -61.09 -2.29 -3.76
CA MET A 1 -59.88 -3.06 -4.12
C MET A 1 -58.85 -2.10 -4.71
N THR A 2 -57.67 -2.07 -4.07
CA THR A 2 -56.34 -1.61 -4.49
C THR A 2 -56.19 -0.38 -5.40
N SER A 3 -55.76 0.74 -4.82
CA SER A 3 -55.02 1.80 -5.52
C SER A 3 -53.51 1.50 -5.52
N PRO A 4 -52.78 1.70 -6.63
CA PRO A 4 -51.33 1.84 -6.59
C PRO A 4 -50.92 3.30 -6.80
N LEU A 5 -50.43 3.95 -5.75
CA LEU A 5 -49.67 5.20 -5.83
C LEU A 5 -48.40 4.98 -5.03
N SER A 6 -47.25 4.98 -5.71
CA SER A 6 -45.89 5.29 -5.21
C SER A 6 -44.83 4.37 -5.81
N SER A 7 -44.64 4.44 -7.13
CA SER A 7 -43.43 3.92 -7.78
C SER A 7 -42.74 5.04 -8.58
N ALA A 8 -42.52 6.19 -7.92
CA ALA A 8 -41.76 7.31 -8.47
C ALA A 8 -40.68 7.84 -7.50
N SER A 9 -40.79 7.53 -6.20
CA SER A 9 -39.85 8.01 -5.17
C SER A 9 -38.53 7.22 -5.11
N ALA A 10 -38.54 5.95 -5.55
CA ALA A 10 -37.33 5.12 -5.59
C ALA A 10 -36.37 5.47 -6.76
N ALA A 11 -36.92 5.89 -7.90
CA ALA A 11 -36.12 6.23 -9.08
C ALA A 11 -35.27 7.51 -8.88
N SER A 12 -35.76 8.48 -8.09
CA SER A 12 -35.00 9.71 -7.80
C SER A 12 -33.89 9.52 -6.75
N LYS A 13 -34.00 8.55 -5.83
CA LYS A 13 -32.89 8.20 -4.91
C LYS A 13 -31.77 7.43 -5.60
N MET A 14 -32.09 6.67 -6.66
CA MET A 14 -31.09 5.94 -7.46
C MET A 14 -30.29 6.86 -8.40
N ALA A 15 -30.92 7.89 -8.97
CA ALA A 15 -30.24 8.87 -9.83
C ALA A 15 -29.27 9.82 -9.08
N ALA A 16 -29.34 9.85 -7.74
CA ALA A 16 -28.45 10.63 -6.88
C ALA A 16 -27.18 9.88 -6.45
N ARG A 17 -27.01 8.60 -6.84
CA ARG A 17 -25.68 7.96 -6.89
C ARG A 17 -24.93 8.50 -8.11
N ARG A 18 -24.73 9.83 -8.18
CA ARG A 18 -23.70 10.40 -9.04
C ARG A 18 -22.41 9.75 -8.59
N ASP A 19 -21.73 9.04 -9.49
CA ASP A 19 -20.37 8.59 -9.25
C ASP A 19 -19.60 9.76 -8.63
N PRO A 20 -19.24 9.69 -7.33
CA PRO A 20 -18.37 10.70 -6.76
C PRO A 20 -17.09 10.62 -7.57
N ASP A 21 -16.69 11.74 -8.18
CA ASP A 21 -15.56 11.81 -9.10
C ASP A 21 -14.37 11.00 -8.59
N LEU A 22 -14.27 9.75 -9.07
CA LEU A 22 -13.26 8.78 -8.62
C LEU A 22 -11.89 9.17 -9.17
N GLU A 23 -11.87 10.09 -10.14
CA GLU A 23 -10.67 10.72 -10.64
C GLU A 23 -10.07 11.67 -9.60
N PRO A 24 -8.75 11.59 -9.40
CA PRO A 24 -8.02 12.67 -8.77
C PRO A 24 -8.11 13.94 -9.61
N ASP A 25 -8.13 15.08 -8.94
CA ASP A 25 -8.14 16.38 -9.61
C ASP A 25 -6.81 16.62 -10.36
N GLU A 26 -6.80 17.63 -11.23
CA GLU A 26 -5.62 17.92 -12.03
C GLU A 26 -4.44 18.39 -11.16
N GLN A 27 -4.70 19.08 -10.05
CA GLN A 27 -3.65 19.53 -9.13
C GLN A 27 -2.91 18.34 -8.50
N TRP A 28 -3.63 17.30 -8.09
CA TRP A 28 -3.05 16.06 -7.60
C TRP A 28 -2.21 15.38 -8.67
N LYS A 29 -2.72 15.31 -9.92
CA LYS A 29 -2.00 14.72 -11.06
C LYS A 29 -0.73 15.48 -11.38
N GLU A 30 -0.75 16.81 -11.35
CA GLU A 30 0.41 17.67 -11.55
C GLU A 30 1.46 17.49 -10.44
N ASN A 31 1.01 17.47 -9.18
CA ASN A 31 1.90 17.22 -8.05
C ASN A 31 2.54 15.83 -8.12
N LEU A 32 1.77 14.81 -8.52
CA LEU A 32 2.29 13.46 -8.72
C LEU A 32 3.34 13.43 -9.83
N LYS A 33 3.08 14.08 -10.98
CA LYS A 33 4.06 14.20 -12.07
C LYS A 33 5.36 14.86 -11.57
N ALA A 34 5.26 15.93 -10.79
CA ALA A 34 6.42 16.63 -10.23
C ALA A 34 7.23 15.73 -9.27
N GLN A 35 6.56 14.98 -8.40
CA GLN A 35 7.22 14.04 -7.50
C GLN A 35 7.92 12.90 -8.24
N ILE A 36 7.28 12.33 -9.25
CA ILE A 36 7.88 11.28 -10.09
C ILE A 36 9.12 11.83 -10.81
N GLN A 37 9.04 13.04 -11.36
CA GLN A 37 10.19 13.68 -12.01
C GLN A 37 11.34 13.91 -11.02
N LEU A 38 11.04 14.37 -9.80
CA LEU A 38 12.05 14.56 -8.76
C LEU A 38 12.73 13.23 -8.41
N ASN A 39 11.96 12.16 -8.26
CA ASN A 39 12.48 10.83 -7.92
C ASN A 39 13.37 10.25 -9.03
N LEU A 40 13.07 10.55 -10.30
CA LEU A 40 13.83 10.07 -11.46
C LEU A 40 14.95 11.04 -11.88
N ALA A 41 15.08 12.20 -11.24
CA ALA A 41 16.06 13.22 -11.60
C ALA A 41 17.50 12.71 -11.48
N SER A 42 17.79 11.86 -10.49
CA SER A 42 19.10 11.23 -10.35
C SER A 42 19.41 10.32 -11.53
N MET A 43 18.46 9.50 -11.97
CA MET A 43 18.66 8.60 -13.13
C MET A 43 18.94 9.36 -14.41
N VAL A 44 18.25 10.48 -14.64
CA VAL A 44 18.52 11.36 -15.78
C VAL A 44 19.93 11.93 -15.69
N LYS A 45 20.31 12.45 -14.52
CA LYS A 45 21.64 13.01 -14.28
C LYS A 45 22.75 11.98 -14.45
N ASP A 46 22.52 10.75 -14.00
CA ASP A 46 23.47 9.65 -14.13
C ASP A 46 23.65 9.27 -15.60
N ALA A 47 22.57 9.18 -16.38
CA ALA A 47 22.64 8.93 -17.82
C ALA A 47 23.42 10.03 -18.56
N GLU A 48 23.16 11.31 -18.23
CA GLU A 48 23.89 12.45 -18.78
C GLU A 48 25.37 12.43 -18.39
N THR A 49 25.68 12.08 -17.14
CA THR A 49 27.06 12.00 -16.65
C THR A 49 27.82 10.89 -17.36
N GLN A 50 27.22 9.70 -17.49
CA GLN A 50 27.80 8.58 -18.24
C GLN A 50 28.05 8.94 -19.70
N TYR A 51 27.11 9.64 -20.35
CA TYR A 51 27.30 10.13 -21.70
C TYR A 51 28.52 11.06 -21.81
N LYS A 52 28.63 12.04 -20.91
CA LYS A 52 29.75 13.00 -20.92
C LYS A 52 31.10 12.32 -20.67
N ASP A 53 31.16 11.44 -19.67
CA ASP A 53 32.37 10.71 -19.33
C ASP A 53 32.82 9.79 -20.47
N ASN A 54 31.88 9.14 -21.16
CA ASN A 54 32.19 8.28 -22.30
C ASN A 54 32.61 9.08 -23.53
N LEU A 55 32.01 10.25 -23.74
CA LEU A 55 32.35 11.14 -24.85
C LEU A 55 33.75 11.74 -24.67
N GLU A 56 34.12 12.09 -23.44
CA GLU A 56 35.46 12.58 -23.12
C GLU A 56 36.53 11.49 -23.37
N LYS A 57 36.23 10.24 -23.00
CA LYS A 57 37.12 9.09 -23.21
C LYS A 57 37.21 8.69 -24.68
N ASN A 58 36.08 8.72 -25.41
CA ASN A 58 35.98 8.26 -26.79
C ASN A 58 35.18 9.25 -27.67
N PRO A 59 35.81 10.37 -28.09
CA PRO A 59 35.11 11.40 -28.88
C PRO A 59 34.60 10.92 -30.25
N ALA A 60 35.27 9.91 -30.84
CA ALA A 60 34.90 9.33 -32.13
C ALA A 60 33.56 8.57 -32.10
N ASP A 61 33.13 8.12 -30.92
CA ASP A 61 31.88 7.35 -30.72
C ASP A 61 30.66 8.26 -30.47
N GLY A 62 30.79 9.58 -30.65
CA GLY A 62 29.80 10.55 -30.20
C GLY A 62 28.37 10.29 -30.67
N ASP A 63 28.16 9.84 -31.91
CA ASP A 63 26.81 9.56 -32.42
C ASP A 63 26.22 8.28 -31.81
N ARG A 64 27.02 7.25 -31.60
CA ARG A 64 26.59 6.04 -30.86
C ARG A 64 26.21 6.40 -29.42
N LEU A 65 27.04 7.17 -28.74
CA LEU A 65 26.80 7.59 -27.36
C LEU A 65 25.54 8.47 -27.22
N LYS A 66 25.24 9.31 -28.21
CA LYS A 66 23.97 10.07 -28.23
C LYS A 66 22.76 9.15 -28.37
N MET A 67 22.84 8.11 -29.21
CA MET A 67 21.76 7.13 -29.35
C MET A 67 21.54 6.38 -28.04
N GLU A 68 22.61 6.00 -27.35
CA GLU A 68 22.55 5.34 -26.04
C GLU A 68 21.93 6.24 -24.97
N LEU A 69 22.33 7.52 -24.91
CA LEU A 69 21.71 8.50 -24.03
C LEU A 69 20.21 8.65 -24.33
N ALA A 70 19.83 8.77 -25.60
CA ALA A 70 18.43 8.88 -26.00
C ALA A 70 17.62 7.65 -25.57
N ALA A 71 18.17 6.45 -25.74
CA ALA A 71 17.54 5.19 -25.30
C ALA A 71 17.39 5.12 -23.78
N ALA A 72 18.40 5.57 -23.03
CA ALA A 72 18.34 5.65 -21.57
C ALA A 72 17.24 6.62 -21.11
N ILE A 73 17.17 7.81 -21.71
CA ILE A 73 16.13 8.80 -21.40
C ILE A 73 14.73 8.28 -21.77
N ASP A 74 14.57 7.58 -22.89
CA ASP A 74 13.29 6.98 -23.26
C ASP A 74 12.84 5.91 -22.26
N THR A 75 13.79 5.11 -21.77
CA THR A 75 13.53 4.11 -20.72
C THR A 75 13.08 4.80 -19.43
N ILE A 76 13.74 5.87 -19.01
CA ILE A 76 13.35 6.65 -17.82
C ILE A 76 11.95 7.25 -17.99
N LYS A 77 11.59 7.74 -19.18
CA LYS A 77 10.24 8.25 -19.47
C LYS A 77 9.16 7.16 -19.38
N LYS A 78 9.48 5.93 -19.82
CA LYS A 78 8.57 4.78 -19.66
C LYS A 78 8.33 4.47 -18.19
N LEU A 79 9.40 4.43 -17.38
CA LEU A 79 9.31 4.26 -15.93
C LEU A 79 8.42 5.35 -15.29
N ALA A 80 8.62 6.62 -15.66
CA ALA A 80 7.78 7.71 -15.18
C ALA A 80 6.29 7.51 -15.52
N THR A 81 6.01 7.03 -16.72
CA THR A 81 4.64 6.79 -17.20
C THR A 81 3.99 5.61 -16.46
N GLU A 82 4.73 4.54 -16.24
CA GLU A 82 4.27 3.37 -15.50
C GLU A 82 3.99 3.71 -14.03
N GLU A 83 4.90 4.45 -13.39
CA GLU A 83 4.74 4.90 -12.00
C GLU A 83 3.52 5.81 -11.86
N PHE A 84 3.33 6.75 -12.80
CA PHE A 84 2.16 7.63 -12.82
C PHE A 84 0.86 6.82 -12.91
N LYS A 85 0.78 5.85 -13.83
CA LYS A 85 -0.40 5.00 -13.99
C LYS A 85 -0.67 4.16 -12.74
N SER A 86 0.37 3.57 -12.16
CA SER A 86 0.29 2.76 -10.94
C SER A 86 -0.27 3.56 -9.77
N GLN A 87 0.28 4.75 -9.52
CA GLN A 87 -0.19 5.62 -8.44
C GLN A 87 -1.59 6.18 -8.69
N LEU A 88 -1.92 6.51 -9.94
CA LEU A 88 -3.27 6.95 -10.31
C LEU A 88 -4.31 5.85 -10.02
N GLU A 89 -4.01 4.60 -10.36
CA GLU A 89 -4.93 3.48 -10.09
C GLU A 89 -5.05 3.17 -8.60
N ARG A 90 -3.95 3.31 -7.85
CA ARG A 90 -3.97 3.22 -6.38
C ARG A 90 -4.91 4.25 -5.77
N GLU A 91 -4.80 5.52 -6.18
CA GLU A 91 -5.63 6.60 -5.66
C GLU A 91 -7.12 6.38 -6.01
N ARG A 92 -7.42 5.98 -7.26
CA ARG A 92 -8.80 5.61 -7.65
C ARG A 92 -9.34 4.49 -6.79
N SER A 93 -8.55 3.44 -6.54
CA SER A 93 -8.93 2.31 -5.69
C SER A 93 -9.21 2.75 -4.26
N GLN A 94 -8.36 3.62 -3.70
CA GLN A 94 -8.55 4.18 -2.36
C GLN A 94 -9.82 5.02 -2.27
N ARG A 95 -10.14 5.84 -3.29
CA ARG A 95 -11.39 6.62 -3.34
C ARG A 95 -12.63 5.74 -3.48
N ARG A 96 -12.57 4.67 -4.28
CA ARG A 96 -13.65 3.65 -4.36
C ARG A 96 -13.90 3.01 -3.01
N TRP A 97 -12.85 2.63 -2.28
CA TRP A 97 -12.97 2.07 -0.94
C TRP A 97 -13.53 3.09 0.06
N ALA A 98 -13.05 4.34 0.04
CA ALA A 98 -13.48 5.38 0.96
C ALA A 98 -14.94 5.82 0.77
N THR A 99 -15.47 5.70 -0.45
CA THR A 99 -16.87 6.05 -0.76
C THR A 99 -17.85 4.93 -0.46
N GLY A 100 -17.38 3.76 -0.03
CA GLY A 100 -18.23 2.62 0.30
C GLY A 100 -19.04 2.11 -0.90
N GLN A 101 -18.57 2.34 -2.13
CA GLN A 101 -19.20 1.73 -3.30
C GLN A 101 -19.16 0.20 -3.16
N GLU A 102 -20.30 -0.44 -3.46
CA GLU A 102 -20.51 -1.88 -3.27
C GLU A 102 -19.39 -2.69 -3.91
N LEU A 103 -18.85 -3.64 -3.14
CA LEU A 103 -17.93 -4.65 -3.63
C LEU A 103 -18.55 -5.30 -4.88
N PRO A 104 -17.74 -5.67 -5.89
CA PRO A 104 -18.24 -6.43 -7.04
C PRO A 104 -19.11 -7.59 -6.55
N PRO A 105 -20.26 -7.89 -7.18
CA PRO A 105 -21.24 -8.84 -6.64
C PRO A 105 -20.64 -10.22 -6.33
N GLU A 106 -19.64 -10.66 -7.09
CA GLU A 106 -18.88 -11.90 -6.79
C GLU A 106 -18.15 -11.82 -5.43
N LEU A 107 -17.47 -10.70 -5.16
CA LEU A 107 -16.69 -10.50 -3.95
C LEU A 107 -17.58 -10.21 -2.73
N ALA A 108 -18.74 -9.60 -2.95
CA ALA A 108 -19.76 -9.41 -1.93
C ALA A 108 -20.37 -10.75 -1.46
N GLU A 109 -20.67 -11.67 -2.38
CA GLU A 109 -21.18 -13.00 -2.06
C GLU A 109 -20.12 -13.86 -1.35
N ASP A 110 -18.86 -13.80 -1.77
CA ASP A 110 -17.76 -14.51 -1.10
C ASP A 110 -17.54 -14.01 0.33
N MET A 111 -17.51 -12.70 0.55
CA MET A 111 -17.42 -12.12 1.90
C MET A 111 -18.62 -12.50 2.77
N LYS A 112 -19.83 -12.53 2.21
CA LYS A 112 -21.03 -12.92 2.95
C LYS A 112 -20.98 -14.40 3.35
N LYS A 113 -20.48 -15.27 2.48
CA LYS A 113 -20.27 -16.69 2.77
C LYS A 113 -19.21 -16.90 3.85
N GLU A 114 -18.11 -16.13 3.81
CA GLU A 114 -17.08 -16.16 4.83
C GLU A 114 -17.60 -15.67 6.19
N GLN A 115 -18.34 -14.56 6.21
CA GLN A 115 -18.99 -14.06 7.43
C GLN A 115 -20.00 -15.06 7.99
N GLN A 116 -20.77 -15.73 7.13
CA GLN A 116 -21.69 -16.79 7.55
C GLN A 116 -20.94 -17.98 8.16
N ALA A 117 -19.83 -18.41 7.56
CA ALA A 117 -19.01 -19.50 8.10
C ALA A 117 -18.42 -19.16 9.48
N ILE A 118 -17.93 -17.93 9.67
CA ILE A 118 -17.45 -17.43 10.97
C ILE A 118 -18.59 -17.37 11.98
N TRP A 119 -19.76 -16.87 11.58
CA TRP A 119 -20.94 -16.81 12.41
C TRP A 119 -21.38 -18.20 12.87
N ASP A 120 -21.46 -19.14 11.95
CA ASP A 120 -21.83 -20.54 12.21
C ASP A 120 -20.80 -21.22 13.13
N GLN A 121 -19.51 -20.91 12.98
CA GLN A 121 -18.45 -21.42 13.87
C GLN A 121 -18.58 -20.87 15.30
N ILE A 122 -18.91 -19.59 15.47
CA ILE A 122 -19.10 -18.96 16.78
C ILE A 122 -20.38 -19.48 17.44
N HIS A 123 -21.47 -19.62 16.70
CA HIS A 123 -22.78 -20.02 17.22
C HIS A 123 -22.91 -21.55 17.39
N SER A 124 -22.21 -22.34 16.57
CA SER A 124 -22.08 -23.79 16.75
C SER A 124 -20.99 -24.15 17.77
N GLY A 125 -20.33 -23.14 18.37
CA GLY A 125 -19.38 -23.25 19.48
C GLY A 125 -19.98 -23.70 20.81
N LYS A 126 -20.92 -24.64 20.77
CA LYS A 126 -21.41 -25.41 21.91
C LYS A 126 -21.20 -26.87 21.56
N ASN A 127 -19.94 -27.32 21.71
CA ASN A 127 -19.48 -28.66 22.13
C ASN A 127 -18.01 -28.91 21.75
N SER A 128 -17.08 -28.16 22.36
CA SER A 128 -15.74 -28.69 22.67
C SER A 128 -15.11 -27.88 23.81
N ALA A 129 -15.80 -27.87 24.96
CA ALA A 129 -15.18 -27.62 26.25
C ALA A 129 -14.85 -28.97 26.88
N THR A 130 -13.62 -29.45 26.68
CA THR A 130 -12.97 -30.35 27.62
C THR A 130 -11.78 -29.62 28.22
N SER A 131 -12.04 -28.94 29.34
CA SER A 131 -11.04 -28.71 30.37
C SER A 131 -11.61 -29.25 31.67
N PRO A 132 -10.97 -30.24 32.31
CA PRO A 132 -11.05 -30.41 33.74
C PRO A 132 -9.87 -29.68 34.39
N THR A 133 -10.21 -28.78 35.29
CA THR A 133 -9.34 -28.06 36.20
C THR A 133 -8.96 -28.91 37.42
N ASP A 134 -7.79 -28.59 37.96
CA ASP A 134 -7.32 -28.72 39.35
C ASP A 134 -6.96 -30.11 39.92
N ASP A 135 -5.64 -30.30 40.15
CA ASP A 135 -5.18 -30.67 41.49
C ASP A 135 -3.87 -29.92 41.83
N ALA A 136 -3.76 -29.56 43.09
CA ALA A 136 -3.01 -28.44 43.64
C ALA A 136 -1.50 -28.66 43.78
N LEU A 137 -0.71 -27.57 43.72
CA LEU A 137 0.07 -27.16 44.89
C LEU A 137 0.50 -25.69 44.83
N ALA A 138 -0.05 -24.93 45.77
CA ALA A 138 0.36 -23.57 46.08
C ALA A 138 1.86 -23.48 46.40
N THR A 139 2.53 -22.45 45.88
CA THR A 139 3.54 -21.66 46.60
C THR A 139 3.92 -20.46 45.73
N SER A 140 3.39 -19.29 46.07
CA SER A 140 4.10 -18.02 45.86
C SER A 140 4.92 -17.81 47.15
N PRO A 141 6.17 -17.33 47.14
CA PRO A 141 6.44 -15.94 46.76
C PRO A 141 7.84 -15.64 46.17
N SER A 142 7.97 -14.42 45.65
CA SER A 142 9.12 -13.50 45.77
C SER A 142 10.55 -13.94 45.50
N ASP A 143 11.18 -13.13 44.63
CA ASP A 143 12.57 -12.67 44.67
C ASP A 143 13.70 -13.71 44.65
N LEU A 144 14.62 -13.49 43.70
CA LEU A 144 16.07 -13.34 43.89
C LEU A 144 16.86 -13.96 42.73
N ARG A 145 17.69 -13.11 42.14
CA ARG A 145 19.10 -13.38 41.78
C ARG A 145 19.38 -14.47 40.74
N ASN A 146 20.06 -14.10 39.66
CA ASN A 146 21.52 -14.21 39.53
C ASN A 146 21.88 -13.94 38.05
N SER A 147 22.47 -12.79 37.70
CA SER A 147 23.92 -12.56 37.69
C SER A 147 24.70 -13.56 36.82
N THR A 148 25.17 -13.12 35.65
CA THR A 148 26.43 -13.53 35.01
C THR A 148 26.82 -12.38 34.06
N SER A 149 27.58 -11.40 34.55
CA SER A 149 29.05 -11.34 34.48
C SER A 149 29.58 -11.07 33.07
N VAL A 150 29.86 -9.79 32.78
CA VAL A 150 31.00 -9.41 31.93
C VAL A 150 31.67 -8.21 32.60
N GLN A 151 32.68 -8.50 33.43
CA GLN A 151 33.70 -7.52 33.82
C GLN A 151 34.68 -7.35 32.67
N SER A 152 35.00 -6.12 32.30
CA SER A 152 36.41 -5.75 32.13
C SER A 152 36.59 -4.25 32.34
N SER A 153 37.37 -3.95 33.36
CA SER A 153 37.72 -2.64 33.90
C SER A 153 38.59 -1.81 32.95
N GLY A 154 38.44 -0.49 33.02
CA GLY A 154 39.36 0.48 32.41
C GLY A 154 39.18 1.85 33.02
N HIS A 155 39.93 2.09 34.10
CA HIS A 155 39.87 3.23 35.00
C HIS A 155 40.11 4.59 34.31
N ILE A 156 39.26 5.56 34.66
CA ILE A 156 39.53 7.00 34.58
C ILE A 156 40.39 7.39 35.79
N ALA A 157 41.50 8.09 35.57
CA ALA A 157 42.14 8.90 36.60
C ALA A 157 42.62 10.21 35.97
N ARG A 158 42.33 11.26 36.72
CA ARG A 158 42.42 12.68 36.42
C ARG A 158 43.45 13.24 37.39
N THR A 159 44.44 13.96 36.88
CA THR A 159 45.18 15.02 37.58
C THR A 159 45.59 16.05 36.54
#